data_AF-A0A5K3ERI4-F1
#
_entry.id   AF-A0A5K3ERI4-F1
#
_cell.length_a   1.000
_cell.length_b   1.000
_cell.length_c   1.000
_cell.angle_alpha   90.00
_cell.angle_beta   90.00
_cell.angle_gamma   90.00
#
_symmetry.space_group_name_H-M   'P 1'
#
loop_
_entity.id
_entity.type
_entity.pdbx_description
1 polymer ?
#
loop_
_entity_poly.entity_id
_entity_poly.type
_entity_poly.pdbx_seq_one_letter_code
_entity_poly.pdbx_strand_id
1 'polypeptide(L)'
;MYAKEQTVQVSLPGSSVNSLVTEHGELGNGRFLCPRSHKSYKLDLYSYSVDDVRPLDPDDGDGGSVELEPWREAIEAALTTYMGKNFPNGAVSVFAPANPKNPELIVYIESSFQKSHITGRWRSRWILTVPGSIKGASCPVSGEIKIQTHMFEEGNVQLLSSKKFDFEVVAKSPVFLANDLRAKITDCDADYQTAMGNSLDAMSSTTIKALRRPLPMTHSKVDWNKIAVYQVGSELSRPT
;
A
#
# COMPACT_ATOMS: atom_id res chain seq x y z
N MET A 1 -4.54 -13.48 -9.93
CA MET A 1 -4.00 -12.16 -10.35
C MET A 1 -4.36 -11.07 -9.35
N TYR A 2 -5.64 -10.82 -9.08
CA TYR A 2 -6.11 -9.80 -8.12
C TYR A 2 -5.55 -9.95 -6.70
N ALA A 3 -5.57 -11.16 -6.12
CA ALA A 3 -5.12 -11.39 -4.74
C ALA A 3 -3.66 -10.95 -4.49
N LYS A 4 -2.78 -11.23 -5.46
CA LYS A 4 -1.35 -10.84 -5.43
C LYS A 4 -1.19 -9.34 -5.58
N GLU A 5 -1.88 -8.75 -6.55
CA GLU A 5 -1.83 -7.31 -6.80
C GLU A 5 -2.30 -6.51 -5.58
N GLN A 6 -3.39 -6.96 -4.95
CA GLN A 6 -3.99 -6.32 -3.77
C GLN A 6 -3.35 -6.74 -2.46
N THR A 7 -2.30 -7.57 -2.50
CA THR A 7 -1.57 -8.08 -1.33
C THR A 7 -2.53 -8.58 -0.25
N VAL A 8 -3.46 -9.46 -0.65
CA VAL A 8 -4.54 -9.93 0.22
C VAL A 8 -3.95 -10.60 1.46
N GLN A 9 -4.50 -10.26 2.62
CA GLN A 9 -4.15 -10.90 3.88
C GLN A 9 -4.78 -12.29 3.98
N VAL A 10 -4.02 -13.25 4.49
CA VAL A 10 -4.44 -14.63 4.70
C VAL A 10 -3.99 -15.11 6.08
N SER A 11 -4.90 -15.73 6.83
CA SER A 11 -4.64 -16.28 8.15
C SER A 11 -4.27 -17.76 8.05
N LEU A 12 -3.05 -18.13 8.44
CA LEU A 12 -2.63 -19.52 8.50
C LEU A 12 -3.08 -20.17 9.83
N PRO A 13 -3.41 -21.48 9.83
CA PRO A 13 -3.72 -22.21 11.05
C PRO A 13 -2.60 -22.11 12.10
N GLY A 14 -2.95 -21.66 13.29
CA GLY A 14 -2.02 -21.51 14.42
C GLY A 14 -1.13 -20.24 14.37
N SER A 15 -1.33 -19.35 13.40
CA SER A 15 -0.65 -18.05 13.36
C SER A 15 -1.47 -16.96 14.04
N SER A 16 -0.84 -16.13 14.86
CA SER A 16 -1.47 -14.95 15.48
C SER A 16 -1.51 -13.73 14.56
N VAL A 17 -0.76 -13.77 13.46
CA VAL A 17 -0.61 -12.69 12.48
C VAL A 17 -0.90 -13.19 11.08
N ASN A 18 -1.46 -12.31 10.24
CA ASN A 18 -1.76 -12.62 8.86
C ASN A 18 -0.50 -12.55 7.99
N SER A 19 -0.45 -13.41 6.97
CA SER A 19 0.55 -13.37 5.90
C SER A 19 -0.06 -12.72 4.65
N LEU A 20 0.79 -12.21 3.76
CA LEU A 20 0.35 -11.53 2.54
C LEU A 20 0.55 -12.43 1.32
N VAL A 21 -0.47 -12.46 0.46
CA VAL A 21 -0.41 -13.12 -0.85
C VAL A 21 0.27 -12.18 -1.83
N THR A 22 1.45 -12.55 -2.31
CA THR A 22 2.29 -11.68 -3.15
C THR A 22 2.84 -12.44 -4.35
N GLU A 23 3.42 -11.72 -5.30
CA GLU A 23 4.14 -12.32 -6.43
C GLU A 23 5.40 -13.08 -5.99
N HIS A 24 6.16 -12.53 -5.03
CA HIS A 24 7.40 -13.14 -4.54
C HIS A 24 7.18 -14.31 -3.57
N GLY A 25 5.94 -14.49 -3.10
CA GLY A 25 5.55 -15.67 -2.33
C GLY A 25 4.93 -16.78 -3.17
N GLU A 26 4.76 -16.62 -4.49
CA GLU A 26 4.10 -17.62 -5.33
C GLU A 26 5.05 -18.77 -5.69
N LEU A 27 4.68 -20.00 -5.33
CA LEU A 27 5.44 -21.23 -5.62
C LEU A 27 4.91 -21.98 -6.86
N GLY A 28 3.89 -21.43 -7.52
CA GLY A 28 3.15 -22.08 -8.60
C GLY A 28 2.03 -23.01 -8.12
N ASN A 29 1.20 -23.46 -9.05
CA ASN A 29 0.06 -24.37 -8.79
C ASN A 29 -0.91 -23.91 -7.69
N GLY A 30 -1.06 -22.59 -7.50
CA GLY A 30 -1.90 -22.00 -6.45
C GLY A 30 -1.33 -22.14 -5.04
N ARG A 31 -0.03 -22.44 -4.91
CA ARG A 31 0.68 -22.50 -3.62
C ARG A 31 1.46 -21.21 -3.37
N PHE A 32 1.53 -20.85 -2.09
CA PHE A 32 2.21 -19.67 -1.61
C PHE A 32 3.09 -19.99 -0.41
N LEU A 33 4.21 -19.29 -0.29
CA LEU A 33 5.12 -19.30 0.84
C LEU A 33 4.64 -18.31 1.91
N CYS A 34 4.60 -18.78 3.15
CA CYS A 34 4.54 -17.94 4.35
C CYS A 34 5.95 -17.90 4.97
N PRO A 35 6.75 -16.86 4.70
CA PRO A 35 8.15 -16.82 5.12
C PRO A 35 8.30 -16.81 6.65
N ARG A 36 7.39 -16.16 7.37
CA ARG A 36 7.39 -16.09 8.83
C ARG A 36 7.37 -17.44 9.53
N SER A 37 6.56 -18.36 8.99
CA SER A 37 6.28 -19.64 9.64
C SER A 37 6.96 -20.81 8.95
N HIS A 38 7.78 -20.53 7.92
CA HIS A 38 8.44 -21.52 7.08
C HIS A 38 7.47 -22.61 6.62
N LYS A 39 6.35 -22.15 6.05
CA LYS A 39 5.28 -23.03 5.55
C LYS A 39 4.89 -22.63 4.15
N SER A 40 4.56 -23.63 3.33
CA SER A 40 3.81 -23.43 2.11
C SER A 40 2.34 -23.79 2.31
N TYR A 41 1.44 -23.12 1.62
CA TYR A 41 0.00 -23.38 1.70
C TYR A 41 -0.64 -23.25 0.32
N LYS A 42 -1.75 -23.96 0.11
CA LYS A 42 -2.61 -23.77 -1.05
C LYS A 42 -3.68 -22.75 -0.69
N LEU A 43 -3.94 -21.81 -1.60
CA LEU A 43 -4.97 -20.79 -1.42
C LEU A 43 -6.09 -21.02 -2.45
N ASP A 44 -7.32 -21.20 -1.97
CA ASP A 44 -8.48 -21.07 -2.84
C ASP A 44 -8.75 -19.58 -3.09
N LEU A 45 -8.60 -19.15 -4.35
CA LEU A 45 -8.75 -17.75 -4.73
C LEU A 45 -10.22 -17.26 -4.72
N TYR A 46 -11.19 -18.16 -4.61
CA TYR A 46 -12.61 -17.80 -4.54
C TYR A 46 -13.08 -17.59 -3.11
N SER A 47 -12.80 -18.54 -2.22
CA SER A 47 -13.18 -18.48 -0.82
C SER A 47 -12.15 -17.80 0.09
N TYR A 48 -10.93 -17.59 -0.42
CA TYR A 48 -9.75 -17.17 0.35
C TYR A 48 -9.39 -18.16 1.49
N SER A 49 -9.79 -19.43 1.37
CA SER A 49 -9.45 -20.48 2.34
C SER A 49 -8.01 -20.97 2.17
N VAL A 50 -7.39 -21.32 3.29
CA VAL A 50 -6.05 -21.91 3.35
C VAL A 50 -6.17 -23.41 3.52
N ASP A 51 -5.55 -24.16 2.62
CA ASP A 51 -5.53 -25.63 2.63
C ASP A 51 -4.11 -26.16 2.42
N ASP A 52 -3.91 -27.46 2.69
CA ASP A 52 -2.67 -28.19 2.38
C ASP A 52 -1.39 -27.46 2.84
N VAL A 53 -1.40 -27.07 4.12
CA VAL A 53 -0.28 -26.39 4.79
C VAL A 53 0.83 -27.40 5.06
N ARG A 54 2.03 -27.11 4.56
CA ARG A 54 3.22 -27.99 4.67
C ARG A 54 4.42 -27.19 5.14
N PRO A 55 5.35 -27.77 5.91
CA PRO A 55 6.62 -27.11 6.22
C PRO A 55 7.40 -26.87 4.92
N LEU A 56 8.10 -25.75 4.88
CA LEU A 56 9.02 -25.35 3.83
C LEU A 56 10.06 -24.42 4.46
N ASP A 57 11.14 -25.03 4.94
CA ASP A 57 12.28 -24.33 5.53
C ASP A 57 13.11 -23.62 4.45
N PRO A 58 13.89 -22.58 4.80
CA PRO A 58 14.81 -21.94 3.86
C PRO A 58 15.82 -22.95 3.30
N ASP A 59 15.97 -23.02 1.98
CA ASP A 59 16.74 -24.05 1.28
C ASP A 59 17.53 -23.54 0.07
N ASP A 60 17.67 -22.21 -0.09
CA ASP A 60 18.25 -21.56 -1.28
C ASP A 60 17.56 -21.97 -2.61
N GLY A 61 16.30 -22.42 -2.52
CA GLY A 61 15.39 -22.65 -3.64
C GLY A 61 14.05 -21.97 -3.38
N ASP A 62 12.98 -22.75 -3.35
CA ASP A 62 11.60 -22.28 -3.17
C ASP A 62 11.32 -21.82 -1.73
N GLY A 63 12.13 -22.25 -0.75
CA GLY A 63 12.03 -21.86 0.66
C GLY A 63 12.62 -20.49 0.98
N GLY A 64 13.36 -19.88 0.04
CA GLY A 64 14.06 -18.62 0.24
C GLY A 64 15.53 -18.80 0.66
N SER A 65 16.25 -17.68 0.73
CA SER A 65 17.69 -17.65 0.99
C SER A 65 18.03 -17.91 2.45
N VAL A 66 18.88 -18.90 2.69
CA VAL A 66 19.40 -19.25 4.03
C VAL A 66 20.29 -18.12 4.58
N GLU A 67 21.10 -17.51 3.72
CA GLU A 67 22.01 -16.41 4.11
C GLU A 67 21.25 -15.16 4.59
N LEU A 68 20.15 -14.83 3.91
CA LEU A 68 19.36 -13.61 4.18
C LEU A 68 18.29 -13.82 5.26
N GLU A 69 17.97 -15.06 5.63
CA GLU A 69 16.90 -15.38 6.58
C GLU A 69 16.99 -14.60 7.91
N PRO A 70 18.15 -14.50 8.59
CA PRO A 70 18.24 -13.75 9.85
C PRO A 70 17.88 -12.26 9.69
N TRP A 71 18.15 -11.68 8.53
CA TRP A 71 17.84 -10.29 8.22
C TRP A 71 16.36 -10.11 7.89
N ARG A 72 15.81 -11.05 7.10
CA ARG A 72 14.39 -11.13 6.76
C ARG A 72 13.53 -11.21 8.02
N GLU A 73 13.86 -12.12 8.93
CA GLU A 73 13.16 -12.31 10.21
C GLU A 73 13.22 -11.05 11.08
N ALA A 74 14.40 -10.44 11.23
CA ALA A 74 14.57 -9.23 12.02
C ALA A 74 13.74 -8.05 11.49
N ILE A 75 13.73 -7.85 10.16
CA ILE A 75 12.91 -6.82 9.50
C ILE A 75 11.42 -7.09 9.73
N GLU A 76 11.00 -8.34 9.54
CA GLU A 76 9.60 -8.73 9.71
C GLU A 76 9.13 -8.49 11.15
N ALA A 77 9.94 -8.83 12.15
CA ALA A 77 9.61 -8.60 13.56
C ALA A 77 9.50 -7.10 13.90
N ALA A 78 10.45 -6.28 13.44
CA ALA A 78 10.44 -4.83 13.67
C ALA A 78 9.23 -4.14 13.04
N LEU A 79 8.89 -4.52 11.80
CA LEU A 79 7.74 -3.97 11.09
C LEU A 79 6.41 -4.50 11.62
N THR A 80 6.34 -5.75 12.09
CA THR A 80 5.13 -6.27 12.76
C THR A 80 4.80 -5.42 13.99
N THR A 81 5.82 -5.05 14.77
CA THR A 81 5.66 -4.17 15.94
C THR A 81 5.20 -2.77 15.54
N TYR A 82 5.71 -2.23 14.43
CA TYR A 82 5.26 -0.95 13.87
C TYR A 82 3.80 -1.01 13.43
N MET A 83 3.40 -2.06 12.70
CA MET A 83 2.03 -2.23 12.23
C MET A 83 1.04 -2.37 13.39
N GLY A 84 1.35 -3.18 14.39
CA GLY A 84 0.47 -3.34 15.56
C GLY A 84 0.18 -2.02 16.32
N LYS A 85 1.05 -1.00 16.19
CA LYS A 85 0.85 0.32 16.80
C LYS A 85 0.10 1.30 15.89
N ASN A 86 0.40 1.31 14.60
CA ASN A 86 -0.10 2.34 13.67
C ASN A 86 -1.27 1.87 12.79
N PHE A 87 -1.40 0.56 12.59
CA PHE A 87 -2.35 -0.09 11.69
C PHE A 87 -2.90 -1.36 12.34
N PRO A 88 -3.95 -1.27 13.18
CA PRO A 88 -4.43 -2.40 13.99
C PRO A 88 -4.78 -3.68 13.19
N ASN A 89 -5.24 -3.52 11.96
CA ASN A 89 -5.60 -4.63 11.07
C ASN A 89 -4.56 -4.86 9.97
N GLY A 90 -3.35 -4.32 10.12
CA GLY A 90 -2.32 -4.43 9.10
C GLY A 90 -1.48 -5.69 9.24
N ALA A 91 -0.91 -6.11 8.12
CA ALA A 91 -0.05 -7.29 8.03
C ALA A 91 1.23 -6.96 7.27
N VAL A 92 2.27 -7.74 7.57
CA VAL A 92 3.59 -7.63 6.95
C VAL A 92 4.02 -9.01 6.50
N SER A 93 4.64 -9.10 5.33
CA SER A 93 5.39 -10.28 4.92
C SER A 93 6.69 -9.84 4.26
N VAL A 94 7.79 -10.43 4.71
CA VAL A 94 9.12 -10.14 4.20
C VAL A 94 9.68 -11.40 3.56
N PHE A 95 10.10 -11.29 2.31
CA PHE A 95 10.62 -12.38 1.50
C PHE A 95 12.12 -12.16 1.23
N ALA A 96 12.85 -13.26 1.16
CA ALA A 96 14.26 -13.28 0.74
C ALA A 96 14.40 -14.31 -0.40
N PRO A 97 14.04 -13.96 -1.65
CA PRO A 97 14.16 -14.90 -2.75
C PRO A 97 15.58 -15.44 -2.88
N ALA A 98 15.72 -16.74 -3.16
CA ALA A 98 17.02 -17.37 -3.37
C ALA A 98 17.57 -17.05 -4.76
N ASN A 99 18.00 -15.80 -4.95
CA ASN A 99 18.62 -15.34 -6.20
C ASN A 99 20.08 -14.96 -5.99
N PRO A 100 21.04 -15.87 -6.29
CA PRO A 100 22.46 -15.61 -6.05
C PRO A 100 23.04 -14.50 -6.96
N LYS A 101 22.37 -14.15 -8.07
CA LYS A 101 22.83 -13.07 -8.97
C LYS A 101 22.44 -11.70 -8.45
N ASN A 102 21.22 -11.59 -7.91
CA ASN A 102 20.65 -10.35 -7.39
C ASN A 102 20.00 -10.63 -6.03
N PRO A 103 20.79 -10.70 -4.94
CA PRO A 103 20.24 -10.91 -3.61
C PRO A 103 19.41 -9.70 -3.19
N GLU A 104 18.20 -9.95 -2.69
CA GLU A 104 17.27 -8.90 -2.31
C GLU A 104 16.38 -9.32 -1.13
N LEU A 105 15.94 -8.32 -0.36
CA LEU A 105 14.92 -8.46 0.68
C LEU A 105 13.70 -7.65 0.27
N ILE A 106 12.54 -8.30 0.25
CA ILE A 106 11.31 -7.71 -0.29
C ILE A 106 10.27 -7.65 0.81
N VAL A 107 9.88 -6.43 1.17
CA VAL A 107 8.90 -6.16 2.21
C VAL A 107 7.58 -5.80 1.56
N TYR A 108 6.52 -6.47 1.99
CA TYR A 108 5.14 -6.08 1.72
C TYR A 108 4.46 -5.68 3.02
N ILE A 109 3.73 -4.56 2.96
CA ILE A 109 2.90 -4.05 4.03
C ILE A 109 1.51 -3.83 3.45
N GLU A 110 0.48 -4.33 4.12
CA GLU A 110 -0.92 -4.05 3.78
C GLU A 110 -1.68 -3.67 5.04
N SER A 111 -2.57 -2.70 4.90
CA SER A 111 -3.59 -2.42 5.90
C SER A 111 -4.86 -2.00 5.17
N SER A 112 -5.95 -2.71 5.43
CA SER A 112 -7.26 -2.35 4.90
C SER A 112 -8.28 -2.16 6.01
N PHE A 113 -9.28 -1.35 5.69
CA PHE A 113 -10.45 -1.17 6.54
C PHE A 113 -11.71 -1.16 5.70
N GLN A 114 -12.79 -1.58 6.33
CA GLN A 114 -14.13 -1.49 5.80
C GLN A 114 -15.03 -0.93 6.90
N LYS A 115 -15.75 0.13 6.57
CA LYS A 115 -16.82 0.73 7.37
C LYS A 115 -18.09 0.78 6.51
N SER A 116 -19.21 1.22 7.08
CA SER A 116 -20.43 1.41 6.30
C SER A 116 -20.14 2.33 5.10
N HIS A 117 -20.41 1.84 3.89
CA HIS A 117 -20.25 2.57 2.63
C HIS A 117 -18.84 3.14 2.31
N ILE A 118 -17.80 2.74 3.05
CA ILE A 118 -16.42 3.21 2.84
C ILE A 118 -15.45 2.04 2.99
N THR A 119 -14.62 1.84 1.98
CA THR A 119 -13.48 0.91 2.02
C THR A 119 -12.18 1.65 1.75
N GLY A 120 -11.11 1.27 2.43
CA GLY A 120 -9.79 1.81 2.19
C GLY A 120 -8.72 0.73 2.28
N ARG A 121 -7.66 0.90 1.50
CA ARG A 121 -6.50 0.01 1.48
C ARG A 121 -5.23 0.83 1.32
N TRP A 122 -4.30 0.63 2.25
CA TRP A 122 -2.92 1.08 2.21
C TRP A 122 -2.04 -0.12 1.85
N ARG A 123 -1.19 0.04 0.85
CA ARG A 123 -0.20 -0.96 0.46
C ARG A 123 1.14 -0.29 0.30
N SER A 124 2.20 -0.91 0.78
CA SER A 124 3.55 -0.53 0.38
C SER A 124 4.40 -1.75 0.08
N ARG A 125 5.26 -1.60 -0.93
CA ARG A 125 6.25 -2.59 -1.33
C ARG A 125 7.61 -1.92 -1.28
N TRP A 126 8.58 -2.56 -0.63
CA TRP A 126 9.96 -2.09 -0.52
C TRP A 126 10.90 -3.20 -0.96
N ILE A 127 11.81 -2.87 -1.87
CA ILE A 127 12.82 -3.80 -2.40
C ILE A 127 14.17 -3.27 -1.97
N LEU A 128 14.84 -4.06 -1.14
CA LEU A 128 16.18 -3.81 -0.64
C LEU A 128 17.17 -4.62 -1.48
N THR A 129 18.01 -3.96 -2.26
CA THR A 129 19.02 -4.65 -3.08
C THR A 129 20.30 -4.82 -2.27
N VAL A 130 20.84 -6.05 -2.24
CA VAL A 130 22.06 -6.36 -1.50
C VAL A 130 23.26 -6.36 -2.46
N PRO A 131 24.25 -5.47 -2.29
CA PRO A 131 25.44 -5.46 -3.14
C PRO A 131 26.46 -6.52 -2.67
N GLY A 132 26.41 -7.71 -3.26
CA GLY A 132 27.31 -8.80 -2.92
C GLY A 132 27.00 -9.42 -1.56
N SER A 133 27.74 -9.05 -0.52
CA SER A 133 27.50 -9.53 0.85
C SER A 133 26.74 -8.49 1.67
N ILE A 134 25.70 -8.94 2.40
CA ILE A 134 24.85 -8.06 3.19
C ILE A 134 25.58 -7.40 4.37
N LYS A 135 26.57 -8.07 4.97
CA LYS A 135 27.18 -7.58 6.22
C LYS A 135 28.09 -6.38 5.96
N GLY A 136 27.67 -5.22 6.47
CA GLY A 136 28.39 -3.95 6.33
C GLY A 136 28.09 -3.20 5.03
N ALA A 137 27.19 -3.72 4.19
CA ALA A 137 26.80 -3.06 2.94
C ALA A 137 25.88 -1.85 3.15
N SER A 138 26.04 -0.84 2.30
CA SER A 138 24.98 0.15 2.06
C SER A 138 24.02 -0.46 1.03
N CYS A 139 22.77 -0.66 1.43
CA CYS A 139 21.77 -1.31 0.59
C CYS A 139 20.80 -0.22 0.09
N PRO A 140 20.71 0.03 -1.23
CA PRO A 140 19.67 0.89 -1.77
C PRO A 140 18.31 0.21 -1.63
N VAL A 141 17.32 1.03 -1.30
CA VAL A 141 15.93 0.64 -1.09
C VAL A 141 15.07 1.44 -2.03
N SER A 142 14.34 0.74 -2.89
CA SER A 142 13.29 1.36 -3.71
C SER A 142 11.94 0.86 -3.24
N GLY A 143 11.01 1.79 -3.04
CA GLY A 143 9.68 1.44 -2.58
C GLY A 143 8.59 2.28 -3.20
N GLU A 144 7.37 1.77 -3.08
CA GLU A 144 6.17 2.41 -3.56
C GLU A 144 5.05 2.22 -2.55
N ILE A 145 4.42 3.32 -2.17
CA ILE A 145 3.21 3.34 -1.36
C ILE A 145 2.02 3.60 -2.28
N LYS A 146 0.94 2.85 -2.12
CA LYS A 146 -0.32 2.97 -2.83
C LYS A 146 -1.48 3.07 -1.85
N ILE A 147 -2.37 4.02 -2.09
CA ILE A 147 -3.62 4.19 -1.35
C ILE A 147 -4.77 4.04 -2.33
N GLN A 148 -5.76 3.26 -1.90
CA GLN A 148 -7.04 3.14 -2.59
C GLN A 148 -8.16 3.32 -1.57
N THR A 149 -9.02 4.31 -1.78
CA THR A 149 -10.24 4.52 -0.98
C THR A 149 -11.44 4.58 -1.90
N HIS A 150 -12.55 4.02 -1.48
CA HIS A 150 -13.81 4.03 -2.19
C HIS A 150 -14.94 4.33 -1.22
N MET A 151 -15.68 5.40 -1.50
CA MET A 151 -16.87 5.81 -0.79
C MET A 151 -18.06 5.65 -1.74
N PHE A 152 -19.08 4.93 -1.29
CA PHE A 152 -20.26 4.58 -2.08
C PHE A 152 -21.58 4.89 -1.36
N GLU A 153 -21.55 5.88 -0.47
CA GLU A 153 -22.74 6.45 0.17
C GLU A 153 -23.27 7.59 -0.70
N GLU A 154 -24.50 7.46 -1.21
CA GLU A 154 -25.17 8.47 -2.04
C GLU A 154 -24.40 8.92 -3.31
N GLY A 155 -23.40 8.14 -3.72
CA GLY A 155 -22.53 8.44 -4.85
C GLY A 155 -21.49 7.34 -5.05
N ASN A 156 -20.50 7.59 -5.92
CA ASN A 156 -19.34 6.71 -6.10
C ASN A 156 -18.10 7.58 -6.27
N VAL A 157 -17.27 7.63 -5.24
CA VAL A 157 -16.05 8.44 -5.18
C VAL A 157 -14.87 7.54 -4.87
N GLN A 158 -13.83 7.61 -5.70
CA GLN A 158 -12.61 6.83 -5.52
C GLN A 158 -11.39 7.75 -5.43
N LEU A 159 -10.49 7.42 -4.52
CA LEU A 159 -9.15 7.97 -4.44
C LEU A 159 -8.17 6.86 -4.77
N LEU A 160 -7.39 7.05 -5.83
CA LEU A 160 -6.26 6.20 -6.21
C LEU A 160 -5.03 7.08 -6.20
N SER A 161 -4.05 6.75 -5.37
CA SER A 161 -2.82 7.52 -5.26
C SER A 161 -1.64 6.59 -5.05
N SER A 162 -0.49 6.98 -5.58
CA SER A 162 0.77 6.26 -5.41
C SER A 162 1.95 7.23 -5.34
N LYS A 163 2.96 6.89 -4.55
CA LYS A 163 4.22 7.63 -4.49
C LYS A 163 5.40 6.67 -4.35
N LYS A 164 6.44 6.91 -5.13
CA LYS A 164 7.71 6.18 -5.07
C LYS A 164 8.69 6.88 -4.14
N PHE A 165 9.53 6.08 -3.50
CA PHE A 165 10.56 6.51 -2.56
C PHE A 165 11.83 5.72 -2.81
N ASP A 166 12.96 6.40 -2.75
CA ASP A 166 14.27 5.79 -2.86
C ASP A 166 15.15 6.33 -1.73
N PHE A 167 15.80 5.44 -0.99
CA PHE A 167 16.73 5.78 0.10
C PHE A 167 17.75 4.65 0.29
N GLU A 168 18.71 4.85 1.18
CA GLU A 168 19.71 3.84 1.54
C GLU A 168 19.63 3.50 3.03
N VAL A 169 19.98 2.26 3.35
CA VAL A 169 20.12 1.77 4.74
C VAL A 169 21.41 0.95 4.87
N VAL A 170 21.96 0.89 6.08
CA VAL A 170 23.24 0.20 6.32
C VAL A 170 23.02 -1.11 7.07
N ALA A 171 23.44 -2.22 6.48
CA ALA A 171 23.28 -3.56 7.02
C ALA A 171 24.41 -3.94 8.00
N LYS A 172 24.49 -3.28 9.16
CA LYS A 172 25.52 -3.58 10.19
C LYS A 172 25.24 -4.89 10.94
N SER A 173 23.99 -5.07 11.37
CA SER A 173 23.47 -6.28 12.02
C SER A 173 21.98 -6.41 11.68
N PRO A 174 21.39 -7.62 11.75
CA PRO A 174 19.97 -7.83 11.45
C PRO A 174 19.03 -6.87 12.19
N VAL A 175 19.25 -6.71 13.50
CA VAL A 175 18.45 -5.83 14.36
C VAL A 175 18.69 -4.35 14.02
N PHE A 176 19.93 -3.96 13.69
CA PHE A 176 20.21 -2.58 13.30
C PHE A 176 19.53 -2.23 11.98
N LEU A 177 19.69 -3.09 10.95
CA LEU A 177 19.06 -2.91 9.64
C LEU A 177 17.55 -2.81 9.76
N ALA A 178 16.94 -3.71 10.54
CA ALA A 178 15.50 -3.74 10.75
C ALA A 178 14.97 -2.44 11.38
N ASN A 179 15.68 -1.89 12.38
CA ASN A 179 15.28 -0.65 13.03
C ASN A 179 15.49 0.57 12.13
N ASP A 180 16.59 0.62 11.38
CA ASP A 180 16.89 1.70 10.43
C ASP A 180 15.85 1.72 9.29
N LEU A 181 15.60 0.56 8.68
CA LEU A 181 14.57 0.40 7.64
C LEU A 181 13.18 0.78 8.15
N ARG A 182 12.79 0.31 9.34
CA ARG A 182 11.51 0.68 9.97
C ARG A 182 11.41 2.20 10.17
N ALA A 183 12.47 2.86 10.62
CA ALA A 183 12.47 4.30 10.82
C ALA A 183 12.28 5.04 9.49
N LYS A 184 13.03 4.67 8.44
CA LYS A 184 12.89 5.25 7.10
C LYS A 184 11.50 5.05 6.50
N ILE A 185 10.91 3.85 6.64
CA ILE A 185 9.53 3.58 6.20
C ILE A 185 8.55 4.45 6.98
N THR A 186 8.74 4.61 8.30
CA THR A 186 7.88 5.48 9.13
C THR A 186 7.91 6.93 8.64
N ASP A 187 9.09 7.45 8.31
CA ASP A 187 9.25 8.80 7.76
C ASP A 187 8.55 8.93 6.40
N CYS A 188 8.71 7.93 5.51
CA CYS A 188 8.03 7.90 4.21
C CYS A 188 6.50 7.87 4.34
N ASP A 189 5.97 7.07 5.27
CA ASP A 189 4.54 6.96 5.53
C ASP A 189 3.98 8.30 6.05
N ALA A 190 4.68 8.96 6.98
CA ALA A 190 4.31 10.25 7.53
C ALA A 190 4.36 11.38 6.48
N ASP A 191 5.43 11.41 5.68
CA ASP A 191 5.60 12.36 4.58
C ASP A 191 4.49 12.21 3.54
N TYR A 192 4.15 10.96 3.20
CA TYR A 192 3.09 10.70 2.22
C TYR A 192 1.71 11.08 2.74
N GLN A 193 1.41 10.73 3.99
CA GLN A 193 0.15 11.09 4.64
C GLN A 193 -0.03 12.62 4.70
N THR A 194 1.02 13.34 5.09
CA THR A 194 1.02 14.82 5.16
C THR A 194 0.86 15.44 3.78
N ALA A 195 1.62 14.96 2.79
CA ALA A 195 1.51 15.44 1.41
C ALA A 195 0.12 15.19 0.82
N MET A 196 -0.52 14.08 1.17
CA MET A 196 -1.87 13.76 0.73
C MET A 196 -2.92 14.68 1.33
N GLY A 197 -2.84 14.96 2.64
CA GLY A 197 -3.70 15.94 3.30
C GLY A 197 -3.62 17.31 2.63
N ASN A 198 -2.39 17.82 2.45
CA ASN A 198 -2.14 19.10 1.79
C ASN A 198 -2.68 19.14 0.35
N SER A 199 -2.56 18.04 -0.40
CA SER A 199 -3.05 17.94 -1.77
C SER A 199 -4.58 17.97 -1.84
N LEU A 200 -5.27 17.29 -0.91
CA LEU A 200 -6.73 17.31 -0.82
C LEU A 200 -7.25 18.69 -0.42
N ASP A 201 -6.57 19.37 0.51
CA ASP A 201 -6.91 20.74 0.91
C ASP A 201 -6.71 21.74 -0.23
N ALA A 202 -5.62 21.62 -0.98
CA ALA A 202 -5.36 22.43 -2.17
C ALA A 202 -6.44 22.19 -3.23
N MET A 203 -6.79 20.93 -3.51
CA MET A 203 -7.81 20.58 -4.50
C MET A 203 -9.20 21.13 -4.14
N SER A 204 -9.59 21.04 -2.86
CA SER A 204 -10.85 21.56 -2.34
C SER A 204 -10.93 23.09 -2.39
N SER A 205 -9.83 23.77 -2.02
CA SER A 205 -9.80 25.23 -1.95
C SER A 205 -9.61 25.92 -3.30
N THR A 206 -8.95 25.28 -4.27
CA THR A 206 -8.58 25.89 -5.55
C THR A 206 -9.21 25.18 -6.75
N THR A 207 -8.84 23.91 -7.01
CA THR A 207 -9.20 23.20 -8.25
C THR A 207 -10.71 23.01 -8.41
N ILE A 208 -11.40 22.54 -7.37
CA ILE A 208 -12.85 22.31 -7.42
C ILE A 208 -13.61 23.64 -7.55
N LYS A 209 -13.15 24.69 -6.86
CA LYS A 209 -13.76 26.03 -6.96
C LYS A 209 -13.56 26.67 -8.33
N ALA A 210 -12.45 26.36 -9.00
CA ALA A 210 -12.19 26.81 -10.37
C ALA A 210 -13.13 26.13 -11.38
N LEU A 211 -13.51 24.86 -11.14
CA LEU A 211 -14.49 24.15 -11.97
C LEU A 211 -15.91 24.70 -11.79
N ARG A 212 -16.35 24.89 -10.53
CA ARG A 212 -17.65 25.47 -10.24
C ARG A 212 -17.57 26.32 -8.98
N ARG A 213 -17.87 27.60 -9.13
CA ARG A 213 -17.97 28.51 -7.99
C ARG A 213 -19.16 28.11 -7.12
N PRO A 214 -19.04 28.20 -5.78
CA PRO A 214 -20.18 27.96 -4.89
C PRO A 214 -21.28 29.02 -5.07
N LEU A 215 -20.90 30.26 -5.45
CA LEU A 215 -21.81 31.33 -5.80
C LEU A 215 -21.31 32.07 -7.06
N PRO A 216 -22.23 32.68 -7.83
CA PRO A 216 -21.90 33.65 -8.87
C PRO A 216 -20.96 34.76 -8.37
N MET A 217 -20.34 35.52 -9.29
CA MET A 217 -19.48 36.67 -8.95
C MET A 217 -20.16 37.70 -8.05
N THR A 218 -21.49 37.80 -8.13
CA THR A 218 -22.30 38.70 -7.31
C THR A 218 -22.40 38.28 -5.84
N HIS A 219 -21.89 37.09 -5.48
CA HIS A 219 -21.98 36.50 -4.14
C HIS A 219 -23.43 36.36 -3.64
N SER A 220 -24.37 36.19 -4.57
CA SER A 220 -25.79 35.99 -4.30
C SER A 220 -26.32 34.82 -5.13
N LYS A 221 -27.39 34.16 -4.65
CA LYS A 221 -28.08 33.15 -5.46
C LYS A 221 -28.61 33.80 -6.74
N VAL A 222 -28.66 33.01 -7.82
CA VAL A 222 -29.21 33.45 -9.10
C VAL A 222 -30.66 33.89 -8.92
N ASP A 223 -30.96 35.12 -9.32
CA ASP A 223 -32.32 35.63 -9.38
C ASP A 223 -32.93 35.27 -10.74
N TRP A 224 -33.68 34.16 -10.75
CA TRP A 224 -34.30 33.63 -11.96
C TRP A 224 -35.31 34.59 -12.59
N ASN A 225 -35.98 35.44 -11.80
CA ASN A 225 -36.94 36.42 -12.31
C ASN A 225 -36.22 37.50 -13.12
N LYS A 226 -35.07 37.99 -12.63
CA LYS A 226 -34.25 38.95 -13.39
C LYS A 226 -33.76 38.37 -14.71
N ILE A 227 -33.32 37.11 -14.73
CA ILE A 227 -32.88 36.45 -15.98
C ILE A 227 -34.02 36.35 -16.99
N ALA A 228 -35.22 35.93 -16.56
CA ALA A 228 -36.38 35.84 -17.44
C ALA A 228 -36.76 37.20 -18.06
N VAL A 229 -36.73 38.27 -17.25
CA VAL A 229 -37.02 39.63 -17.74
C VAL A 229 -35.96 40.13 -18.72
N TYR A 230 -34.68 39.89 -18.46
CA TYR A 230 -33.61 40.25 -19.40
C TYR A 230 -33.71 39.48 -20.72
N GLN A 231 -34.09 38.20 -20.68
CA GLN A 231 -34.28 37.38 -21.88
C GLN A 231 -35.41 37.94 -22.76
N VAL A 232 -36.58 38.23 -22.17
CA VAL A 232 -37.71 38.86 -22.88
C VAL A 232 -37.32 40.24 -23.44
N GLY A 233 -36.63 41.06 -22.66
CA GLY A 233 -36.13 42.36 -23.11
C GLY A 233 -35.17 42.26 -24.30
N SER A 234 -34.29 41.25 -24.31
CA SER A 234 -33.35 41.01 -25.40
C SER A 234 -34.04 40.56 -26.70
N GLU A 235 -35.10 39.73 -26.60
CA GLU A 235 -35.89 39.28 -27.74
C GLU A 235 -36.67 40.44 -28.37
N LEU A 236 -37.25 41.33 -27.55
CA LEU A 236 -37.91 42.55 -27.99
C LEU A 236 -36.96 43.55 -28.67
N SER A 237 -35.68 43.57 -28.30
CA SER A 237 -34.67 44.46 -28.88
C SER A 237 -33.95 43.91 -30.12
N ARG A 238 -34.22 42.65 -30.51
CA ARG A 238 -33.55 42.04 -31.66
C ARG A 238 -34.15 42.61 -32.95
N PRO A 239 -33.35 43.24 -33.84
CA PRO A 239 -33.87 43.71 -35.11
C PRO A 239 -34.35 42.51 -35.94
N THR A 240 -35.47 42.70 -36.63
CA THR A 240 -36.07 41.71 -37.54
C THR A 240 -35.23 41.54 -38.80
#